data_AF-A0A435B402-F1
#
_entry.id   AF-A0A435B402-F1
#
_cell.length_a   1.000
_cell.length_b   1.000
_cell.length_c   1.000
_cell.angle_alpha   90.00
_cell.angle_beta   90.00
_cell.angle_gamma   90.00
#
_symmetry.space_group_name_H-M   'P 1'
#
loop_
_entity.id
_entity.type
_entity.pdbx_description
1 polymer ?
#
loop_
_entity_poly.entity_id
_entity_poly.type
_entity_poly.pdbx_seq_one_letter_code
_entity_poly.pdbx_strand_id
1 'polypeptide(L)'
;MFETFSDRGEWLAFLASTIGTLRTLTPSEFYDEANDRYHVLMEDIFRLVHTLENPADIKKFLDDAYWETWLPKSPGDLTSMDATEIHHRVACNLADERWVDGALGQAFENGTLVPALERIGAEIDKFKLADINQQFP
;
A
#
# COMPACT_ATOMS: atom_id res chain seq x y z
N MET A 1 15.29 1.73 10.39
CA MET A 1 15.47 0.38 9.84
C MET A 1 14.28 -0.43 10.32
N PHE A 2 13.40 -0.88 9.42
CA PHE A 2 12.22 -1.65 9.82
C PHE A 2 12.60 -3.10 10.06
N GLU A 3 12.01 -3.73 11.08
CA GLU A 3 12.16 -5.16 11.29
C GLU A 3 11.45 -5.92 10.16
N THR A 4 12.12 -6.95 9.63
CA THR A 4 11.53 -7.87 8.66
C THR A 4 10.54 -8.80 9.36
N PHE A 5 9.46 -9.17 8.67
CA PHE A 5 8.56 -10.19 9.17
C PHE A 5 9.18 -11.58 9.03
N SER A 6 9.07 -12.39 10.07
CA SER A 6 9.63 -13.74 10.12
C SER A 6 8.83 -14.72 9.27
N ASP A 7 7.51 -14.52 9.18
CA ASP A 7 6.60 -15.34 8.38
C ASP A 7 5.34 -14.58 7.96
N ARG A 8 4.51 -15.22 7.11
CA ARG A 8 3.27 -14.65 6.59
C ARG A 8 2.23 -14.40 7.69
N GLY A 9 2.23 -15.18 8.76
CA GLY A 9 1.31 -15.02 9.88
C GLY A 9 1.60 -13.73 10.64
N GLU A 10 2.88 -13.43 10.89
CA GLU A 10 3.31 -12.16 11.48
C GLU A 10 2.91 -10.97 10.61
N TRP A 11 3.17 -11.06 9.29
CA TRP A 11 2.76 -10.02 8.34
C TRP A 11 1.24 -9.79 8.33
N LEU A 12 0.44 -10.87 8.31
CA LEU A 12 -1.02 -10.79 8.31
C LEU A 12 -1.56 -10.21 9.63
N ALA A 13 -0.95 -10.56 10.77
CA ALA A 13 -1.33 -9.99 12.07
C ALA A 13 -1.04 -8.48 12.12
N PHE A 14 0.11 -8.06 11.58
CA PHE A 14 0.47 -6.65 11.45
C PHE A 14 -0.50 -5.91 10.52
N LEU A 15 -0.81 -6.48 9.35
CA LEU A 15 -1.82 -5.95 8.42
C LEU A 15 -3.17 -5.75 9.12
N ALA A 16 -3.66 -6.75 9.85
CA ALA A 16 -4.94 -6.68 10.54
C ALA A 16 -4.98 -5.56 11.60
N SER A 17 -3.88 -5.38 12.33
CA SER A 17 -3.72 -4.27 13.29
C SER A 17 -3.73 -2.90 12.61
N THR A 18 -2.96 -2.75 11.52
CA THR A 18 -2.91 -1.52 10.71
C THR A 18 -4.28 -1.18 10.13
N ILE A 19 -4.97 -2.14 9.52
CA ILE A 19 -6.34 -1.95 8.99
C ILE A 19 -7.33 -1.60 10.11
N GLY A 20 -7.21 -2.26 11.27
CA GLY A 20 -8.04 -1.98 12.44
C GLY A 20 -7.95 -0.51 12.85
N THR A 21 -6.73 0.05 12.87
CA THR A 21 -6.51 1.46 13.20
C THR A 21 -6.95 2.39 12.07
N LEU A 22 -6.64 2.07 10.80
CA LEU A 22 -7.09 2.86 9.64
C LEU A 22 -8.60 3.08 9.64
N ARG A 23 -9.38 2.05 10.01
CA ARG A 23 -10.85 2.12 10.08
C ARG A 23 -11.39 3.05 11.15
N THR A 24 -10.58 3.44 12.14
CA THR A 24 -11.01 4.38 13.19
C THR A 24 -10.68 5.83 12.85
N LEU A 25 -9.85 6.07 11.83
CA LEU A 25 -9.41 7.39 11.43
C LEU A 25 -10.39 8.04 10.42
N THR A 26 -10.58 9.34 10.55
CA THR A 26 -11.11 10.19 9.49
C THR A 26 -10.02 10.56 8.47
N PRO A 27 -10.37 11.01 7.25
CA PRO A 27 -9.38 11.42 6.26
C PRO A 27 -8.38 12.47 6.79
N SER A 28 -8.86 13.50 7.49
CA SER A 28 -8.03 14.55 8.08
C SER A 28 -7.14 14.07 9.24
N GLU A 29 -7.49 12.97 9.90
CA GLU A 29 -6.63 12.35 10.91
C GLU A 29 -5.56 11.46 10.28
N PHE A 30 -5.85 10.87 9.12
CA PHE A 30 -4.88 10.08 8.37
C PHE A 30 -3.85 10.96 7.64
N TYR A 31 -4.30 12.03 6.98
CA TYR A 31 -3.45 13.02 6.34
C TYR A 31 -3.97 14.44 6.62
N ASP A 32 -3.17 15.21 7.34
CA ASP A 32 -3.44 16.60 7.69
C ASP A 32 -2.88 17.52 6.59
N GLU A 33 -3.71 17.83 5.59
CA GLU A 33 -3.36 18.71 4.47
C GLU A 33 -2.88 20.10 4.90
N ALA A 34 -3.37 20.61 6.04
CA ALA A 34 -3.03 21.95 6.50
C ALA A 34 -1.58 22.04 7.03
N ASN A 35 -1.06 20.92 7.53
CA ASN A 35 0.30 20.83 8.07
C ASN A 35 1.20 19.88 7.26
N ASP A 36 0.70 19.38 6.13
CA ASP A 36 1.35 18.38 5.28
C ASP A 36 1.95 17.22 6.09
N ARG A 37 1.08 16.55 6.86
CA ARG A 37 1.54 15.53 7.81
C ARG A 37 0.64 14.30 7.83
N TYR A 38 1.28 13.15 7.66
CA TYR A 38 0.65 11.85 7.83
C TYR A 38 0.54 11.40 9.28
N HIS A 39 -0.48 10.59 9.53
CA HIS A 39 -0.52 9.70 10.68
C HIS A 39 0.65 8.71 10.64
N VAL A 40 1.10 8.23 11.80
CA VAL A 40 2.21 7.25 11.93
C VAL A 40 1.97 5.94 11.14
N LEU A 41 0.73 5.64 10.77
CA LEU A 41 0.39 4.43 9.98
C LEU A 41 0.94 4.48 8.55
N MET A 42 1.34 5.65 8.04
CA MET A 42 2.02 5.74 6.75
C MET A 42 3.31 4.88 6.75
N GLU A 43 4.06 4.89 7.86
CA GLU A 43 5.25 4.03 8.02
C GLU A 43 4.89 2.54 8.08
N ASP A 44 3.77 2.20 8.73
CA ASP A 44 3.28 0.82 8.78
C ASP A 44 2.86 0.31 7.39
N ILE A 45 2.16 1.15 6.61
CA ILE A 45 1.79 0.83 5.22
C ILE A 45 3.03 0.69 4.36
N PHE A 46 4.01 1.59 4.52
CA PHE A 46 5.30 1.50 3.84
C PHE A 46 5.97 0.15 4.12
N ARG A 47 6.03 -0.25 5.39
CA ARG A 47 6.61 -1.53 5.82
C ARG A 47 5.85 -2.71 5.23
N LEU A 48 4.51 -2.71 5.29
CA LEU A 48 3.67 -3.76 4.72
C LEU A 48 3.94 -3.97 3.23
N VAL A 49 4.02 -2.87 2.47
CA VAL A 49 4.21 -2.92 1.01
C VAL A 49 5.61 -3.36 0.62
N HIS A 50 6.65 -2.80 1.25
CA HIS A 50 8.05 -3.05 0.86
C HIS A 50 8.62 -4.36 1.42
N THR A 51 7.95 -4.99 2.38
CA THR A 51 8.30 -6.37 2.81
C THR A 51 7.71 -7.45 1.90
N LEU A 52 6.94 -7.09 0.87
CA LEU A 52 6.46 -8.03 -0.15
C LEU A 52 7.25 -7.88 -1.45
N GLU A 53 7.91 -8.96 -1.85
CA GLU A 53 8.40 -9.12 -3.21
C GLU A 53 7.22 -9.48 -4.11
N ASN A 54 6.94 -8.59 -5.06
CA ASN A 54 5.89 -8.78 -6.06
C ASN A 54 6.45 -9.58 -7.25
N PRO A 55 5.87 -10.75 -7.60
CA PRO A 55 6.37 -11.55 -8.71
C PRO A 55 5.96 -11.01 -10.08
N ALA A 56 5.08 -9.99 -10.15
CA ALA A 56 4.62 -9.43 -11.41
C ALA A 56 5.74 -8.66 -12.12
N ASP A 57 5.69 -8.67 -13.45
CA ASP A 57 6.62 -7.91 -14.27
C ASP A 57 6.26 -6.43 -14.19
N ILE A 58 7.10 -5.66 -13.48
CA ILE A 58 6.94 -4.22 -13.33
C ILE A 58 6.94 -3.48 -14.68
N LYS A 59 7.70 -3.96 -15.68
CA LYS A 59 7.70 -3.34 -17.00
C LYS A 59 6.34 -3.53 -17.67
N LYS A 60 5.78 -4.74 -17.58
CA LYS A 60 4.44 -5.01 -18.11
C LYS A 60 3.38 -4.14 -17.43
N PHE A 61 3.44 -4.03 -16.10
CA PHE A 61 2.55 -3.12 -15.37
C PHE A 61 2.66 -1.67 -15.89
N LEU A 62 3.87 -1.15 -16.06
CA LEU A 62 4.08 0.21 -16.56
C LEU A 62 3.61 0.40 -18.02
N ASP A 63 3.76 -0.62 -18.86
CA ASP A 63 3.28 -0.60 -20.24
C ASP A 63 1.73 -0.61 -20.29
N ASP A 64 1.07 -1.35 -19.38
CA ASP A 64 -0.39 -1.55 -19.35
C ASP A 64 -1.12 -0.44 -18.56
N ALA A 65 -0.50 0.16 -17.54
CA ALA A 65 -1.13 1.13 -16.62
C ALA A 65 -1.55 2.45 -17.27
N TYR A 66 -1.08 2.72 -18.50
CA TYR A 66 -1.23 4.02 -19.15
C TYR A 66 -0.86 5.16 -18.16
N TRP A 67 -1.40 6.38 -18.28
CA TRP A 67 -1.03 7.49 -17.38
C TRP A 67 -1.61 7.39 -15.95
N GLU A 68 -2.26 6.28 -15.56
CA GLU A 68 -2.85 6.08 -14.23
C GLU A 68 -2.16 4.94 -13.47
N THR A 69 -1.14 5.27 -12.69
CA THR A 69 -0.35 4.31 -11.88
C THR A 69 -0.80 4.19 -10.42
N TRP A 70 -1.67 5.08 -9.94
CA TRP A 70 -2.18 5.07 -8.57
C TRP A 70 -3.36 4.11 -8.38
N LEU A 71 -3.75 3.92 -7.13
CA LEU A 71 -5.02 3.31 -6.78
C LEU A 71 -6.19 4.07 -7.45
N PRO A 72 -7.23 3.35 -7.89
CA PRO A 72 -8.40 3.97 -8.47
C PRO A 72 -9.13 4.87 -7.47
N LYS A 73 -9.98 5.77 -7.99
CA LYS A 73 -10.79 6.67 -7.17
C LYS A 73 -12.03 6.00 -6.57
N SER A 74 -12.38 4.80 -7.04
CA SER A 74 -13.53 4.04 -6.56
C SER A 74 -13.10 2.66 -6.08
N PRO A 75 -13.56 2.20 -4.89
CA PRO A 75 -13.27 0.86 -4.40
C PRO A 75 -13.78 -0.25 -5.34
N GLY A 76 -14.86 0.03 -6.10
CA GLY A 76 -15.45 -0.94 -7.03
C GLY A 76 -14.47 -1.38 -8.12
N ASP A 77 -13.57 -0.50 -8.54
CA ASP A 77 -12.61 -0.75 -9.63
C ASP A 77 -11.52 -1.76 -9.21
N LEU A 78 -11.30 -1.93 -7.90
CA LEU A 78 -10.38 -2.93 -7.35
C LEU A 78 -10.88 -4.37 -7.56
N THR A 79 -12.18 -4.58 -7.71
CA THR A 79 -12.80 -5.92 -7.74
C THR A 79 -12.27 -6.79 -8.87
N SER A 80 -11.91 -6.19 -9.99
CA SER A 80 -11.42 -6.89 -11.19
C SER A 80 -9.89 -6.91 -11.31
N MET A 81 -9.19 -6.23 -10.40
CA MET A 81 -7.76 -6.01 -10.47
C MET A 81 -7.00 -7.14 -9.76
N ASP A 82 -5.90 -7.59 -10.34
CA ASP A 82 -5.05 -8.58 -9.70
C ASP A 82 -4.37 -8.00 -8.46
N ALA A 83 -4.24 -8.77 -7.38
CA ALA A 83 -3.58 -8.32 -6.16
C ALA A 83 -2.14 -7.83 -6.38
N THR A 84 -1.41 -8.40 -7.33
CA THR A 84 -0.06 -7.95 -7.69
C THR A 84 -0.08 -6.57 -8.36
N GLU A 85 -1.09 -6.25 -9.15
CA GLU A 85 -1.26 -4.91 -9.70
C GLU A 85 -1.70 -3.92 -8.62
N ILE A 86 -2.62 -4.31 -7.73
CA ILE A 86 -3.01 -3.49 -6.57
C ILE A 86 -1.78 -3.16 -5.73
N HIS A 87 -0.91 -4.13 -5.45
CA HIS A 87 0.34 -3.90 -4.72
C HIS A 87 1.25 -2.88 -5.41
N HIS A 88 1.44 -2.98 -6.73
CA HIS A 88 2.21 -1.99 -7.49
C HIS A 88 1.60 -0.58 -7.38
N ARG A 89 0.28 -0.45 -7.49
CA ARG A 89 -0.41 0.84 -7.40
C ARG A 89 -0.26 1.48 -6.03
N VAL A 90 -0.38 0.71 -4.94
CA VAL A 90 -0.08 1.20 -3.58
C VAL A 90 1.37 1.65 -3.46
N ALA A 91 2.31 0.87 -4.01
CA ALA A 91 3.72 1.25 -4.03
C ALA A 91 3.97 2.55 -4.83
N CYS A 92 3.24 2.78 -5.93
CA CYS A 92 3.27 4.03 -6.68
C CYS A 92 2.73 5.21 -5.87
N ASN A 93 1.57 5.08 -5.20
CA ASN A 93 1.07 6.12 -4.29
C ASN A 93 2.12 6.50 -3.24
N LEU A 94 2.76 5.52 -2.59
CA LEU A 94 3.84 5.75 -1.61
C LEU A 94 5.08 6.40 -2.23
N ALA A 95 5.47 5.97 -3.43
CA ALA A 95 6.65 6.48 -4.12
C ALA A 95 6.48 7.94 -4.57
N ASP A 96 5.26 8.31 -4.95
CA ASP A 96 4.94 9.63 -5.48
C ASP A 96 4.71 10.68 -4.40
N GLU A 97 4.63 10.32 -3.11
CA GLU A 97 4.76 11.28 -1.98
C GLU A 97 6.04 12.12 -2.04
N ARG A 98 7.04 11.68 -2.81
CA ARG A 98 8.26 12.47 -3.08
C ARG A 98 8.01 13.69 -3.98
N TRP A 99 6.89 13.72 -4.69
CA TRP A 99 6.58 14.66 -5.75
C TRP A 99 5.17 15.26 -5.64
N VAL A 100 4.24 14.54 -5.01
CA VAL A 100 2.86 14.94 -4.79
C VAL A 100 2.47 14.67 -3.35
N ASP A 101 2.32 15.74 -2.58
CA ASP A 101 1.89 15.69 -1.19
C ASP A 101 0.48 15.08 -1.11
N GLY A 102 0.29 14.09 -0.24
CA GLY A 102 -1.04 13.55 0.02
C GLY A 102 -1.50 12.47 -0.96
N ALA A 103 -0.63 11.92 -1.81
CA ALA A 103 -0.98 10.91 -2.81
C ALA A 103 -1.67 9.67 -2.20
N LEU A 104 -1.20 9.20 -1.06
CA LEU A 104 -1.80 8.11 -0.28
C LEU A 104 -3.01 8.60 0.53
N GLY A 105 -2.98 9.84 1.00
CA GLY A 105 -4.11 10.54 1.65
C GLY A 105 -5.36 10.51 0.77
N GLN A 106 -5.22 10.82 -0.51
CA GLN A 106 -6.31 10.76 -1.49
C GLN A 106 -6.86 9.33 -1.67
N ALA A 107 -6.01 8.30 -1.68
CA ALA A 107 -6.48 6.92 -1.76
C ALA A 107 -7.26 6.50 -0.50
N PHE A 108 -6.87 7.01 0.67
CA PHE A 108 -7.61 6.81 1.90
C PHE A 108 -8.95 7.55 1.90
N GLU A 109 -8.97 8.83 1.50
CA GLU A 109 -10.19 9.64 1.40
C GLU A 109 -11.22 9.02 0.43
N ASN A 110 -10.76 8.53 -0.72
CA ASN A 110 -11.59 7.83 -1.71
C ASN A 110 -12.06 6.44 -1.23
N GLY A 111 -11.58 5.98 -0.06
CA GLY A 111 -11.94 4.69 0.53
C GLY A 111 -11.32 3.48 -0.17
N THR A 112 -10.29 3.67 -1.01
CA THR A 112 -9.68 2.58 -1.80
C THR A 112 -8.48 1.93 -1.11
N LEU A 113 -7.80 2.64 -0.21
CA LEU A 113 -6.61 2.13 0.50
C LEU A 113 -6.88 0.89 1.34
N VAL A 114 -7.91 0.90 2.20
CA VAL A 114 -8.21 -0.25 3.07
C VAL A 114 -8.59 -1.49 2.26
N PRO A 115 -9.54 -1.44 1.29
CA PRO A 115 -9.83 -2.57 0.42
C PRO A 115 -8.63 -3.09 -0.37
N ALA A 116 -7.73 -2.20 -0.82
CA ALA A 116 -6.51 -2.59 -1.51
C ALA A 116 -5.59 -3.44 -0.59
N LEU A 117 -5.36 -2.98 0.63
CA LEU A 117 -4.58 -3.69 1.64
C LEU A 117 -5.21 -5.05 2.00
N GLU A 118 -6.54 -5.10 2.13
CA GLU A 118 -7.27 -6.36 2.36
C GLU A 118 -7.11 -7.35 1.21
N ARG A 119 -7.12 -6.87 -0.03
CA ARG A 119 -6.96 -7.73 -1.21
C ARG A 119 -5.56 -8.30 -1.32
N ILE A 120 -4.54 -7.49 -1.02
CA ILE A 120 -3.15 -7.95 -0.94
C ILE A 120 -3.02 -9.03 0.14
N GLY A 121 -3.56 -8.79 1.35
CA GLY A 121 -3.50 -9.78 2.43
C GLY A 121 -4.26 -11.07 2.13
N ALA A 122 -5.41 -10.97 1.48
CA ALA A 122 -6.18 -12.15 1.07
C ALA A 122 -5.50 -12.98 -0.03
N GLU A 123 -4.51 -12.43 -0.74
CA GLU A 123 -3.71 -13.11 -1.76
C GLU A 123 -2.22 -13.11 -1.42
N ILE A 124 -1.90 -13.08 -0.13
CA ILE A 124 -0.50 -13.06 0.35
C ILE A 124 0.34 -14.20 -0.23
N ASP A 125 -0.29 -15.32 -0.62
CA ASP A 125 0.37 -16.47 -1.25
C ASP A 125 0.98 -16.17 -2.63
N LYS A 126 0.52 -15.11 -3.31
CA LYS A 126 1.13 -14.61 -4.55
C LYS A 126 2.47 -13.93 -4.30
N PHE A 127 2.75 -13.48 -3.07
CA PHE A 127 3.94 -12.71 -2.73
C PHE A 127 4.96 -13.56 -1.97
N LYS A 128 6.22 -13.13 -2.02
CA LYS A 128 7.27 -13.60 -1.11
C LYS A 128 7.59 -12.51 -0.11
N LEU A 129 7.93 -12.91 1.12
CA LEU A 129 8.45 -11.96 2.09
C LEU A 129 9.90 -11.62 1.75
N ALA A 130 10.19 -10.33 1.68
CA ALA A 130 11.51 -9.79 1.41
C ALA A 130 12.18 -9.27 2.68
N ASP A 131 13.51 -9.34 2.69
CA ASP A 131 14.31 -8.62 3.69
C ASP A 131 14.42 -7.14 3.27
N ILE A 132 13.73 -6.26 3.97
CA ILE A 132 13.73 -4.82 3.69
C ILE A 132 15.14 -4.22 3.74
N ASN A 133 16.06 -4.81 4.52
CA ASN A 133 17.45 -4.34 4.65
C ASN A 133 18.30 -4.66 3.42
N GLN A 134 17.82 -5.54 2.53
CA GLN A 134 18.48 -5.87 1.27
C GLN A 134 17.93 -5.07 0.08
N GLN A 135 16.78 -4.41 0.23
CA GLN A 135 16.13 -3.63 -0.84
C GLN A 135 16.58 -2.17 -0.90
N PHE A 136 17.05 -1.60 0.22
CA PHE A 136 17.54 -0.22 0.29
C PHE A 136 18.90 -0.17 1.01
N PRO A 137 20.04 -0.19 0.28
CA PRO A 137 21.37 0.01 0.86
C PRO A 137 21.61 1.45 1.34
#